data_AF-A0A8J7DSV3-F1
#
_entry.id   AF-A0A8J7DSV3-F1
#
_cell.length_a   1.000
_cell.length_b   1.000
_cell.length_c   1.000
_cell.angle_alpha   90.00
_cell.angle_beta   90.00
_cell.angle_gamma   90.00
#
_symmetry.space_group_name_H-M   'P 1'
#
loop_
_entity.id
_entity.type
_entity.pdbx_description
1 polymer ?
#
loop_
_entity_poly.entity_id
_entity_poly.type
_entity_poly.pdbx_seq_one_letter_code
_entity_poly.pdbx_strand_id
1 'polypeptide(L)' 'MTRQITADMEESPLKKLREEMSMSQEDFARRIGTSARTISRWETGESVPSFTIAQMKALDALLAEQGKSIKELPDSFAAG' A
#
# COMPACT_ATOMS: atom_id res chain seq x y z
N MET A 1 3.17 4.27 35.59
CA MET A 1 2.11 4.55 34.61
C MET A 1 2.70 5.35 33.45
N THR A 2 3.31 4.69 32.46
CA THR A 2 3.35 5.19 31.08
C THR A 2 3.33 3.94 30.24
N ARG A 3 2.14 3.70 29.68
CA ARG A 3 1.75 2.60 28.81
C ARG A 3 2.92 2.25 27.88
N GLN A 4 3.47 1.05 28.03
CA GLN A 4 4.08 0.34 26.92
C GLN A 4 3.06 0.42 25.78
N ILE A 5 3.34 1.29 24.81
CA ILE A 5 2.54 1.45 23.61
C ILE A 5 2.79 0.15 22.84
N THR A 6 1.79 -0.72 22.98
CA THR A 6 1.53 -1.96 22.25
C THR A 6 2.48 -2.23 21.10
N ALA A 7 3.25 -3.30 21.26
CA ALA A 7 3.74 -4.18 20.21
C ALA A 7 2.95 -4.06 18.89
N ASP A 8 3.67 -3.81 17.79
CA ASP A 8 3.65 -4.70 16.64
C ASP A 8 2.24 -5.18 16.19
N MET A 9 1.38 -4.23 15.87
CA MET A 9 0.33 -4.45 14.87
C MET A 9 0.92 -3.98 13.54
N GLU A 10 1.56 -4.87 12.78
CA GLU A 10 2.24 -4.52 11.53
C GLU A 10 1.25 -4.01 10.47
N GLU A 11 1.01 -2.71 10.48
CA GLU A 11 0.21 -2.04 9.47
C GLU A 11 0.87 -2.21 8.10
N SER A 12 0.13 -2.77 7.13
CA SER A 12 0.60 -3.06 5.77
C SER A 12 1.38 -1.88 5.20
N PRO A 13 2.58 -2.09 4.63
CA PRO A 13 3.32 -1.00 4.02
C PRO A 13 2.57 -0.34 2.85
N LEU A 14 1.63 -1.07 2.22
CA LEU A 14 0.77 -0.52 1.18
C LEU A 14 -0.23 0.49 1.78
N LYS A 15 -0.79 0.16 2.95
CA LYS A 15 -1.68 1.06 3.69
C LYS A 15 -0.96 2.34 4.08
N LYS A 16 0.25 2.23 4.64
CA LYS A 16 1.09 3.38 4.99
C LYS A 16 1.36 4.27 3.78
N LEU A 17 1.78 3.66 2.67
CA LEU A 17 2.02 4.36 1.42
C LEU A 17 0.78 5.15 0.94
N ARG A 18 -0.39 4.50 0.95
CA ARG A 18 -1.66 5.13 0.57
C ARG A 18 -2.02 6.32 1.47
N GLU A 19 -1.84 6.17 2.77
CA GLU A 19 -2.16 7.19 3.77
C GLU A 19 -1.18 8.37 3.73
N GLU A 20 0.11 8.13 3.47
CA GLU A 20 1.08 9.19 3.17
C GLU A 20 0.67 10.04 1.97
N MET A 21 0.01 9.43 0.98
CA MET A 21 -0.57 10.12 -0.18
C MET A 21 -1.96 10.71 0.07
N SER A 22 -2.48 10.63 1.30
CA SER A 22 -3.81 11.12 1.68
C SER A 22 -4.96 10.55 0.83
N MET A 23 -4.85 9.29 0.39
CA MET A 23 -5.83 8.66 -0.50
C MET A 23 -6.74 7.68 0.24
N SER A 24 -8.01 7.60 -0.15
CA SER A 24 -8.88 6.48 0.23
C SER A 24 -8.47 5.20 -0.52
N GLN A 25 -8.90 4.03 -0.04
CA GLN A 25 -8.69 2.75 -0.76
C GLN A 25 -9.29 2.80 -2.17
N GLU A 26 -10.42 3.50 -2.36
CA GLU A 26 -11.05 3.68 -3.66
C GLU A 26 -10.22 4.56 -4.59
N ASP A 27 -9.72 5.70 -4.11
CA ASP A 27 -8.87 6.60 -4.92
C ASP A 27 -7.60 5.87 -5.37
N PHE A 28 -6.94 5.20 -4.44
CA PHE A 28 -5.72 4.46 -4.70
C PHE A 28 -5.94 3.31 -5.68
N ALA A 29 -7.02 2.55 -5.51
CA ALA A 29 -7.39 1.48 -6.42
C ALA A 29 -7.65 1.99 -7.85
N ARG A 30 -8.34 3.12 -8.01
CA ARG A 30 -8.59 3.73 -9.32
C ARG A 30 -7.29 4.16 -10.00
N ARG A 31 -6.33 4.72 -9.24
CA ARG A 31 -5.03 5.15 -9.77
C ARG A 31 -4.18 3.98 -10.24
N ILE A 32 -4.20 2.86 -9.52
CA ILE A 32 -3.45 1.64 -9.87
C ILE A 32 -4.15 0.83 -10.97
N GLY A 33 -5.47 0.94 -11.10
CA GLY A 33 -6.25 0.09 -12.00
C GLY A 33 -6.60 -1.25 -11.36
N THR A 34 -7.08 -1.23 -10.12
CA THR A 34 -7.62 -2.38 -9.39
C THR A 34 -8.90 -2.01 -8.65
N SER A 35 -9.44 -2.90 -7.81
CA SER A 35 -10.62 -2.63 -6.98
C SER A 35 -10.25 -2.25 -5.55
N ALA A 36 -11.08 -1.41 -4.90
CA ALA A 36 -10.90 -1.07 -3.49
C ALA A 36 -10.94 -2.33 -2.59
N ARG A 37 -11.76 -3.34 -2.97
CA ARG A 37 -11.78 -4.65 -2.30
C ARG A 37 -10.42 -5.36 -2.38
N THR A 38 -9.77 -5.32 -3.54
CA THR A 38 -8.42 -5.89 -3.71
C THR A 38 -7.40 -5.17 -2.83
N ILE A 39 -7.44 -3.83 -2.80
CA ILE A 39 -6.59 -3.03 -1.89
C ILE A 39 -6.84 -3.41 -0.42
N SER A 40 -8.10 -3.49 0.00
CA SER A 40 -8.45 -3.89 1.37
C SER A 40 -7.85 -5.25 1.74
N ARG A 41 -7.97 -6.25 0.87
CA ARG A 41 -7.40 -7.60 1.08
C ARG A 41 -5.89 -7.60 1.20
N TRP A 42 -5.22 -6.73 0.45
CA TRP A 42 -3.77 -6.55 0.52
C TRP A 42 -3.36 -5.87 1.83
N GLU A 43 -4.09 -4.83 2.23
CA GLU A 43 -3.83 -4.06 3.45
C GLU A 43 -4.12 -4.85 4.73
N THR A 44 -5.03 -5.83 4.68
CA THR A 44 -5.38 -6.69 5.83
C THR A 44 -4.66 -8.02 5.84
N GLY A 45 -3.81 -8.32 4.84
CA GLY A 45 -3.12 -9.60 4.71
C GLY A 45 -4.01 -10.77 4.27
N GLU A 46 -5.28 -10.55 3.91
CA GLU A 46 -6.17 -11.60 3.35
C GLU A 46 -5.60 -12.17 2.03
N SER A 47 -4.77 -11.40 1.32
CA SER A 47 -4.04 -11.89 0.15
C SER A 47 -2.73 -11.14 -0.08
N VAL A 48 -1.75 -11.83 -0.68
CA VAL A 48 -0.48 -11.22 -1.09
C VAL A 48 -0.71 -10.33 -2.31
N PRO A 49 -0.16 -9.09 -2.33
CA PRO A 49 -0.25 -8.22 -3.49
C PRO A 49 0.35 -8.83 -4.74
N SER A 50 -0.42 -8.81 -5.82
CA SER A 50 0.03 -9.20 -7.16
C SER A 50 -0.35 -8.10 -8.13
N PHE A 51 0.64 -7.64 -8.89
CA PHE A 51 0.48 -6.56 -9.85
C PHE A 51 0.72 -7.10 -11.26
N THR A 52 -0.16 -6.74 -12.18
CA THR A 52 0.16 -6.81 -13.62
C THR A 52 1.23 -5.77 -13.97
N ILE A 53 1.89 -5.92 -15.13
CA ILE A 53 2.85 -4.91 -15.61
C ILE A 53 2.21 -3.52 -15.71
N ALA A 54 0.95 -3.44 -16.15
CA ALA A 54 0.23 -2.17 -16.26
C ALA A 54 0.01 -1.53 -14.88
N GLN A 55 -0.40 -2.32 -13.88
CA GLN A 55 -0.60 -1.83 -12.51
C GLN A 55 0.73 -1.44 -11.86
N MET A 56 1.82 -2.15 -12.15
CA MET A 56 3.15 -1.80 -11.65
C MET A 56 3.62 -0.45 -12.23
N LYS A 57 3.40 -0.22 -13.53
CA LYS A 57 3.67 1.09 -14.16
C LYS A 57 2.82 2.20 -13.57
N ALA A 58 1.55 1.92 -13.29
CA ALA A 58 0.65 2.88 -12.66
C ALA A 58 1.10 3.24 -11.24
N LEU A 59 1.56 2.25 -10.46
CA LEU A 59 2.15 2.46 -9.14
C LEU A 59 3.42 3.30 -9.22
N ASP A 60 4.33 3.01 -10.16
CA ASP A 60 5.56 3.80 -10.36
C ASP A 60 5.25 5.26 -10.71
N ALA A 61 4.30 5.48 -11.62
CA ALA A 61 3.87 6.83 -12.01
C ALA A 61 3.27 7.59 -10.82
N LEU A 62 2.48 6.91 -9.99
CA LEU A 62 1.90 7.49 -8.78
C LEU A 62 2.99 7.86 -7.75
N LEU A 63 4.01 7.01 -7.57
CA LEU A 63 5.14 7.28 -6.68
C LEU A 63 5.98 8.46 -7.18
N ALA A 64 6.15 8.58 -8.49
CA ALA A 64 6.92 9.66 -9.10
C ALA A 64 6.31 11.05 -8.82
N GLU A 65 4.99 11.16 -8.61
CA GLU A 65 4.33 12.40 -8.19
C GLU A 65 4.79 12.89 -6.81
N GLN A 66 5.29 11.98 -5.97
CA GLN A 66 5.87 12.26 -4.66
C GLN A 66 7.41 12.28 -4.68
N GLY A 67 8.03 12.21 -5.87
CA GLY A 67 9.48 12.11 -6.01
C GLY A 67 10.07 10.78 -5.55
N LYS A 68 9.25 9.73 -5.43
CA LYS A 68 9.65 8.36 -5.03
C LYS A 68 9.70 7.43 -6.26
N SER A 69 10.30 6.26 -6.09
CA SER A 69 10.30 5.17 -7.09
C SER A 69 9.99 3.81 -6.45
N ILE A 70 9.56 2.83 -7.26
CA ILE A 70 9.37 1.44 -6.80
C ILE A 70 10.59 0.88 -6.07
N LYS A 71 11.80 1.34 -6.39
CA LYS A 71 13.05 0.90 -5.76
C LYS A 71 13.14 1.24 -4.27
N GLU A 72 12.33 2.18 -3.79
CA GLU A 72 12.27 2.60 -2.39
C GLU A 72 11.19 1.85 -1.60
N LEU A 73 10.39 1.01 -2.28
CA LEU A 73 9.37 0.20 -1.64
C LEU A 73 9.98 -0.98 -0.89
N PRO A 74 9.33 -1.46 0.18
CA PRO A 74 9.70 -2.71 0.82
C PRO A 74 9.50 -3.89 -0.13
N ASP A 75 10.26 -4.97 0.11
CA ASP A 75 10.17 -6.21 -0.68
C ASP A 75 8.82 -6.93 -0.53
N SER A 76 8.03 -6.58 0.48
CA SER A 76 6.69 -7.13 0.72
C SER A 76 5.71 -6.07 1.18
N PHE A 77 4.48 -6.19 0.69
CA PHE A 77 3.33 -5.38 1.09
C PHE A 77 2.30 -6.14 1.94
N ALA A 78 2.52 -7.43 2.18
CA ALA A 78 1.64 -8.22 3.04
C ALA A 78 1.66 -7.64 4.47
N ALA A 79 0.49 -7.51 5.09
CA ALA A 79 0.42 -7.34 6.54
C ALA A 79 0.90 -8.65 7.20
N GLY A 80 1.74 -8.53 8.23
CA GLY A 80 2.23 -9.66 9.05
C GLY A 80 1.14 -10.31 9.89
#